data_AF-A0A9N9HS89-F1
#
_entry.id   AF-A0A9N9HS89-F1
#
_cell.length_a   1.000
_cell.length_b   1.000
_cell.length_c   1.000
_cell.angle_alpha   90.00
_cell.angle_beta   90.00
_cell.angle_gamma   90.00
#
_symmetry.space_group_name_H-M   'P 1'
#
loop_
_entity.id
_entity.type
_entity.pdbx_description
1 polymer ?
#
loop_
_entity_poly.entity_id
_entity_poly.type
_entity_poly.pdbx_seq_one_letter_code
_entity_poly.pdbx_strand_id
1 'polypeptide(L)'
;MSLVQFVTFSSAVEASFWHNLSTRKIDLYKLDDAPQKLVGYYTTGHFLQSQNSTEANIAVPARLCLGTGAFYEDNDESFSR
;
A
#
# COMPACT_ATOMS: atom_id res chain seq x y z
N MET A 1 34.33 -1.96 12.17
CA MET A 1 33.39 -1.39 11.18
C MET A 1 32.12 -2.22 11.22
N SER A 2 30.99 -1.67 11.67
CA SER A 2 29.70 -2.37 11.61
C SER A 2 29.01 -2.06 10.28
N LEU A 3 28.39 -3.08 9.69
CA LEU A 3 27.64 -2.96 8.45
C LEU A 3 26.20 -2.52 8.78
N VAL A 4 25.73 -1.44 8.18
CA VAL A 4 24.34 -0.99 8.32
C VAL A 4 23.44 -1.90 7.49
N GLN A 5 22.43 -2.50 8.11
CA GLN A 5 21.43 -3.33 7.45
C GLN A 5 20.14 -2.55 7.24
N PHE A 6 19.59 -2.62 6.02
CA PHE A 6 18.32 -2.00 5.66
C PHE A 6 17.23 -3.08 5.59
N VAL A 7 16.02 -2.74 6.03
CA VAL A 7 14.86 -3.62 5.96
C VAL A 7 13.91 -3.11 4.88
N THR A 8 13.37 -4.02 4.08
CA THR A 8 12.43 -3.70 2.99
C THR A 8 11.04 -3.37 3.52
N PHE A 9 10.28 -2.62 2.73
CA PHE A 9 8.85 -2.43 3.00
C PHE A 9 8.08 -3.74 2.79
N SER A 10 7.04 -3.93 3.61
CA SER A 10 6.06 -5.00 3.42
C SER A 10 4.86 -4.47 2.62
N SER A 11 4.52 -5.09 1.49
CA SER A 11 3.35 -4.70 0.70
C SER A 11 2.06 -5.25 1.30
N ALA A 12 1.05 -4.41 1.45
CA ALA A 12 -0.32 -4.78 1.81
C ALA A 12 -1.28 -4.28 0.73
N VAL A 13 -2.04 -5.18 0.12
CA VAL A 13 -3.00 -4.83 -0.93
C VAL A 13 -4.39 -5.21 -0.45
N GLU A 14 -5.27 -4.22 -0.33
CA GLU A 14 -6.65 -4.42 0.11
C GLU A 14 -7.47 -5.12 -0.97
N ALA A 15 -8.49 -5.90 -0.58
CA ALA A 15 -9.39 -6.55 -1.54
C ALA A 15 -10.08 -5.55 -2.49
N SER A 16 -10.36 -4.34 -2.00
CA SER A 16 -10.97 -3.26 -2.79
C SER A 16 -10.10 -2.81 -3.96
N PHE A 17 -8.78 -2.91 -3.85
CA PHE A 17 -7.85 -2.63 -4.95
C PHE A 17 -8.08 -3.58 -6.11
N TRP A 18 -8.16 -4.89 -5.84
CA TRP A 18 -8.35 -5.92 -6.88
C TRP A 18 -9.69 -5.79 -7.58
N HIS A 19 -10.73 -5.42 -6.84
CA HIS A 19 -12.05 -5.17 -7.42
C HIS A 19 -12.00 -3.99 -8.39
N ASN A 20 -11.44 -2.86 -7.96
CA ASN A 20 -11.28 -1.68 -8.81
C ASN A 20 -10.37 -1.94 -10.02
N LEU A 21 -9.27 -2.67 -9.83
CA LEU A 21 -8.38 -3.09 -10.91
C LEU A 21 -9.11 -3.91 -11.96
N SER A 22 -9.96 -4.85 -11.51
CA SER A 22 -10.69 -5.74 -12.42
C SER A 22 -11.70 -4.96 -13.25
N THR A 23 -12.47 -4.07 -12.63
CA THR A 23 -13.41 -3.18 -13.34
C THR A 23 -12.67 -2.29 -14.35
N ARG A 24 -11.61 -1.59 -13.91
CA ARG A 24 -10.84 -0.71 -14.80
C ARG A 24 -10.14 -1.48 -15.93
N LYS A 25 -9.69 -2.71 -15.67
CA LYS A 25 -9.07 -3.56 -16.69
C LYS A 25 -10.07 -3.90 -17.80
N ILE A 26 -11.31 -4.18 -17.48
CA ILE A 26 -12.34 -4.52 -18.47
C ILE A 26 -12.82 -3.26 -19.20
N ASP A 27 -13.10 -2.18 -18.48
CA ASP A 27 -13.74 -0.98 -19.04
C ASP A 27 -12.76 -0.03 -19.75
N LEU A 28 -11.62 0.26 -19.12
CA LEU A 28 -10.67 1.28 -19.57
C LEU A 28 -9.48 0.68 -20.33
N TYR A 29 -8.79 -0.29 -19.72
CA TYR A 29 -7.51 -0.77 -20.25
C TYR A 29 -7.68 -1.82 -21.37
N LYS A 30 -8.72 -2.65 -21.32
CA LYS A 30 -9.03 -3.67 -22.35
C LYS A 30 -7.83 -4.59 -22.64
N LEU A 31 -7.14 -4.37 -23.76
CA LEU A 31 -5.94 -5.11 -24.18
C LEU A 31 -4.63 -4.35 -23.95
N ASP A 32 -4.70 -3.13 -23.42
CA ASP A 32 -3.53 -2.31 -23.14
C ASP A 32 -2.85 -2.78 -21.85
N ASP A 33 -1.56 -3.10 -21.96
CA ASP A 33 -0.69 -3.49 -20.84
C ASP A 33 0.31 -2.37 -20.49
N ALA A 34 0.01 -1.11 -20.83
CA ALA A 34 0.90 0.00 -20.52
C ALA A 34 0.99 0.23 -18.99
N PRO A 35 2.16 0.65 -18.48
CA PRO A 35 2.33 0.91 -17.05
C PRO A 35 1.43 2.08 -16.60
N GLN A 36 0.66 1.85 -15.53
CA GLN A 36 -0.22 2.83 -14.93
C GLN A 36 0.36 3.38 -13.63
N LYS A 37 0.15 4.68 -13.40
CA LYS A 37 0.56 5.33 -12.15
C LYS A 37 -0.40 4.94 -11.03
N LEU A 38 0.15 4.53 -9.89
CA LEU A 38 -0.61 4.17 -8.70
C LEU A 38 -0.15 4.99 -7.51
N VAL A 39 -1.08 5.31 -6.61
CA VAL A 39 -0.81 5.95 -5.32
C VAL A 39 -1.03 4.96 -4.20
N GLY A 40 -0.14 4.97 -3.23
CA GLY A 40 -0.31 4.20 -2.00
C GLY A 40 -0.07 5.09 -0.81
N TYR A 41 -0.50 4.61 0.35
CA TYR A 41 -0.10 5.18 1.63
C TYR A 41 0.84 4.20 2.31
N TYR A 42 1.70 4.70 3.20
CA TYR A 42 2.57 3.84 3.98
C TYR A 42 2.35 4.09 5.47
N THR A 43 2.64 3.08 6.28
CA THR A 43 2.71 3.19 7.73
C THR A 43 4.12 2.90 8.19
N THR A 44 4.58 3.66 9.18
CA THR A 44 5.88 3.46 9.81
C THR A 44 5.90 2.16 10.59
N GLY A 45 7.05 1.49 10.60
CA GLY A 45 7.24 0.33 11.47
C GLY A 45 7.08 0.72 12.94
N HIS A 46 6.49 -0.16 13.73
CA HIS A 46 6.34 0.04 15.18
C HIS A 46 6.75 -1.21 15.92
N PHE A 47 7.10 -1.06 17.19
CA PHE A 47 7.39 -2.19 18.07
C PHE A 47 6.14 -2.52 18.87
N LEU A 48 5.72 -3.77 18.83
CA LEU A 48 4.72 -4.28 19.75
C LEU A 48 5.42 -4.77 21.00
N GLN A 49 5.10 -4.13 22.12
CA GLN A 49 5.56 -4.57 23.44
C GLN A 49 4.70 -5.77 23.87
N SER A 50 5.34 -6.89 24.20
CA SER A 50 4.62 -7.99 24.84
C SER A 50 4.29 -7.59 26.29
N GLN A 51 3.07 -7.94 26.72
CA GLN A 51 2.62 -7.71 28.10
C GLN A 51 3.28 -8.67 29.10
N ASN A 52 3.97 -9.72 28.62
CA ASN A 52 4.60 -10.73 29.45
C ASN A 52 6.13 -10.59 29.41
N SER A 53 6.76 -10.57 30.58
CA SER A 53 8.21 -10.36 30.78
C SER A 53 9.11 -11.41 30.11
N THR A 54 8.54 -12.50 29.60
CA THR A 54 9.25 -13.64 29.01
C THR A 54 9.30 -13.60 27.47
N GLU A 55 8.58 -12.69 26.82
CA GLU A 55 8.47 -12.65 25.36
C GLU A 55 9.21 -11.47 24.74
N ALA A 56 9.90 -11.70 23.62
CA ALA A 56 10.65 -10.67 22.90
C ALA A 56 9.71 -9.65 22.25
N ASN A 57 10.09 -8.37 22.29
CA ASN A 57 9.39 -7.30 21.57
C ASN A 57 9.36 -7.61 20.07
N ILE A 58 8.17 -7.55 19.46
CA ILE A 58 7.99 -7.87 18.04
C ILE A 58 8.16 -6.58 17.24
N ALA A 59 9.17 -6.54 16.38
CA ALA A 59 9.37 -5.44 15.43
C ALA A 59 8.45 -5.63 14.23
N VAL A 60 7.47 -4.73 14.05
CA VAL A 60 6.60 -4.72 12.88
C VAL A 60 7.25 -3.84 11.81
N PRO A 61 7.52 -4.36 10.59
CA PRO A 61 8.12 -3.58 9.53
C PRO A 61 7.14 -2.52 9.00
N ALA A 62 7.68 -1.47 8.39
CA ALA A 62 6.89 -0.48 7.69
C ALA A 62 6.10 -1.13 6.55
N ARG A 63 4.83 -0.74 6.38
CA ARG A 63 3.95 -1.33 5.36
C ARG A 63 3.56 -0.30 4.32
N LEU A 64 3.62 -0.68 3.04
CA LEU A 64 3.09 0.07 1.92
C LEU A 64 1.74 -0.52 1.54
N CYS A 65 0.69 0.30 1.59
CA CYS A 65 -0.69 -0.12 1.45
C CYS A 65 -1.32 0.43 0.16
N LEU A 66 -2.03 -0.42 -0.57
CA LEU A 66 -2.83 -0.07 -1.75
C LEU A 66 -4.31 -0.43 -1.50
N GLY A 67 -5.22 0.51 -1.81
CA GLY A 67 -6.65 0.35 -1.59
C GLY A 67 -7.50 1.02 -2.67
N THR A 68 -8.70 1.48 -2.31
CA THR A 68 -9.65 2.12 -3.24
C THR A 68 -9.09 3.36 -3.94
N GLY A 69 -8.36 4.22 -3.21
CA GLY A 69 -7.76 5.45 -3.74
C GLY A 69 -6.45 5.23 -4.51
N ALA A 70 -6.11 3.99 -4.88
CA ALA A 70 -4.81 3.71 -5.48
C ALA A 70 -4.69 4.15 -6.93
N PHE A 71 -5.81 4.38 -7.60
CA PHE A 71 -5.81 4.80 -8.99
C PHE A 71 -6.19 6.27 -9.07
N TYR A 72 -5.46 7.03 -9.89
CA TYR A 72 -5.87 8.38 -10.23
C TYR A 72 -7.19 8.32 -10.99
N GLU A 73 -8.18 9.05 -10.49
CA GLU A 73 -9.34 9.43 -11.27
C GLU A 73 -8.99 10.76 -11.90
N ASP A 74 -9.11 10.84 -13.23
CA ASP A 74 -9.09 12.10 -13.97
C ASP A 74 -10.42 12.83 -13.68
N ASN A 75 -10.66 13.14 -12.41
CA ASN A 75 -11.70 14.06 -11.98
C ASN A 75 -11.07 15.45 -11.96
N ASP A 76 -10.91 16.03 -13.15
CA ASP A 76 -10.88 17.48 -13.27
C ASP A 76 -12.24 18.01 -12.76
N GLU A 77 -12.20 18.92 -11.80
CA GLU A 77 -13.33 19.65 -11.21
C GLU A 77 -14.42 18.84 -10.47
N SER A 78 -14.41 18.86 -9.12
CA SER A 78 -15.58 19.17 -8.28
C SER A 78 -15.32 18.91 -6.78
N PHE A 79 -14.47 19.72 -6.14
CA PHE A 79 -14.56 19.94 -4.69
C PHE A 79 -14.25 21.42 -4.38
N SER A 80 -15.14 22.29 -4.84
CA SER A 80 -15.43 23.55 -4.15
C SER A 80 -16.93 23.64 -3.98
N ARG A 81 -17.41 23.13 -2.85
CA ARG A 81 -18.62 23.62 -2.20
C ARG A 81 -18.60 23.26 -0.72
#